data_AF-A0A2M6XX94-F1
#
_entry.id   AF-A0A2M6XX94-F1
#
_cell.length_a   1.000
_cell.length_b   1.000
_cell.length_c   1.000
_cell.angle_alpha   90.00
_cell.angle_beta   90.00
_cell.angle_gamma   90.00
#
_symmetry.space_group_name_H-M   'P 1'
#
loop_
_entity.id
_entity.type
_entity.pdbx_description
1 polymer ?
#
loop_
_entity_poly.entity_id
_entity_poly.type
_entity_poly.pdbx_seq_one_letter_code
_entity_poly.pdbx_strand_id
1 'polypeptide(L)' 'MVKRNAFYAQSGGVTAVINASACGVIETARKHKDKIGKVYAGRNGIIGALTEDLIDTGKESAK' A
#
# COMPACT_ATOMS: atom_id res chain seq x y z
N MET A 1 11.56 1.36 19.27
CA MET A 1 12.00 0.46 18.18
C MET A 1 11.53 1.05 16.85
N VAL A 2 12.33 0.99 15.79
CA VAL A 2 11.88 1.46 14.45
C VAL A 2 10.80 0.51 13.92
N LYS A 3 9.66 1.07 13.51
CA LYS A 3 8.55 0.29 12.94
C LYS A 3 8.86 -0.05 11.49
N ARG A 4 8.56 -1.27 11.08
CA ARG A 4 8.74 -1.69 9.68
C ARG A 4 7.61 -1.12 8.83
N ASN A 5 7.94 -0.64 7.65
CA ASN A 5 6.96 -0.21 6.66
C ASN A 5 6.38 -1.43 5.92
N ALA A 6 5.22 -1.23 5.28
CA ALA A 6 4.60 -2.21 4.41
C ALA A 6 4.69 -1.75 2.95
N PHE A 7 4.73 -2.71 2.04
CA PHE A 7 4.65 -2.51 0.61
C PHE A 7 3.43 -3.26 0.05
N TYR A 8 2.64 -2.59 -0.80
CA TYR A 8 1.49 -3.17 -1.48
C TYR A 8 1.63 -3.00 -2.99
N ALA A 9 1.30 -4.03 -3.76
CA ALA A 9 1.26 -3.94 -5.21
C ALA A 9 0.15 -4.86 -5.75
N GLN A 10 -0.50 -4.42 -6.82
CA GLN A 10 -1.40 -5.24 -7.61
C GLN A 10 -0.62 -5.84 -8.79
N SER A 11 -0.93 -7.06 -9.19
CA SER A 11 -0.27 -7.75 -10.29
C SER A 11 -1.30 -8.46 -11.16
N GLY A 12 -1.00 -8.61 -12.45
CA GLY A 12 -1.91 -9.19 -13.44
C GLY A 12 -3.03 -8.23 -13.88
N GLY A 13 -4.09 -8.79 -14.46
CA GLY A 13 -5.26 -8.03 -14.87
C GLY A 13 -6.07 -7.51 -13.68
N VAL A 14 -6.55 -6.26 -13.78
CA VAL A 14 -7.41 -5.66 -12.76
C VAL A 14 -8.78 -6.35 -12.71
N THR A 15 -9.46 -6.25 -11.57
CA THR A 15 -10.82 -6.77 -11.39
C THR A 15 -11.73 -5.67 -10.84
N ALA A 16 -13.04 -5.86 -10.93
CA ALA A 16 -14.03 -4.90 -10.41
C ALA A 16 -13.89 -4.63 -8.90
N VAL A 17 -13.23 -5.51 -8.15
CA VAL A 17 -13.19 -5.46 -6.67
C VAL A 17 -11.77 -5.37 -6.08
N ILE A 18 -10.71 -5.36 -6.90
CA ILE A 18 -9.33 -5.38 -6.39
C ILE A 18 -9.00 -4.18 -5.48
N ASN A 19 -9.67 -3.04 -5.70
CA ASN A 19 -9.51 -1.86 -4.85
C ASN A 19 -10.19 -2.00 -3.47
N ALA A 20 -11.19 -2.88 -3.32
CA ALA A 20 -11.72 -3.19 -2.00
C ALA A 20 -10.67 -3.93 -1.14
N SER A 21 -9.89 -4.84 -1.75
CA SER A 21 -8.74 -5.47 -1.09
C SER A 21 -7.65 -4.46 -0.76
N ALA A 22 -7.31 -3.55 -1.69
CA ALA A 22 -6.34 -2.48 -1.43
C ALA A 22 -6.77 -1.58 -0.25
N CYS A 23 -8.05 -1.19 -0.23
CA CYS A 23 -8.66 -0.43 0.85
C CYS A 23 -8.52 -1.15 2.19
N GLY A 24 -8.90 -2.44 2.24
CA GLY A 24 -8.78 -3.26 3.45
C GLY A 24 -7.35 -3.33 3.99
N VAL A 25 -6.34 -3.50 3.12
CA VAL A 25 -4.92 -3.49 3.50
C VAL A 25 -4.51 -2.14 4.08
N ILE A 26 -4.79 -1.05 3.34
CA ILE A 26 -4.33 0.31 3.69
C ILE A 26 -4.99 0.78 4.99
N GLU A 27 -6.31 0.63 5.12
CA GLU A 27 -7.04 1.06 6.32
C GLU A 27 -6.63 0.25 7.55
N THR A 28 -6.44 -1.06 7.41
CA THR A 28 -6.02 -1.91 8.54
C THR A 28 -4.60 -1.55 8.98
N ALA A 29 -3.67 -1.34 8.05
CA ALA A 29 -2.33 -0.86 8.38
C ALA A 29 -2.36 0.51 9.09
N ARG A 30 -3.24 1.43 8.64
CA ARG A 30 -3.46 2.73 9.30
C ARG A 30 -4.05 2.60 10.70
N LYS A 31 -4.89 1.59 10.97
CA LYS A 31 -5.43 1.28 12.31
C LYS A 31 -4.36 0.67 13.23
N HIS A 32 -3.39 -0.05 12.68
CA HIS A 32 -2.30 -0.70 13.41
C HIS A 32 -0.95 0.03 13.28
N LYS A 33 -0.96 1.36 13.42
CA LYS A 33 0.27 2.21 13.40
C LYS A 33 1.25 1.90 14.53
N ASP A 34 0.84 1.16 15.54
CA ASP A 34 1.68 0.60 16.59
C ASP A 34 2.59 -0.52 16.05
N LYS A 35 2.17 -1.24 15.01
CA LYS A 35 2.88 -2.39 14.41
C LYS A 35 3.50 -2.07 13.04
N ILE A 36 2.77 -1.32 12.21
CA ILE A 36 3.17 -1.00 10.83
C ILE A 36 3.46 0.50 10.73
N GLY A 37 4.58 0.84 10.10
CA GLY A 37 4.96 2.22 9.80
C GLY A 37 4.14 2.79 8.64
N LYS A 38 4.84 3.25 7.60
CA LYS A 38 4.22 3.71 6.36
C LYS A 38 3.77 2.54 5.49
N VAL A 39 2.78 2.81 4.64
CA VAL A 39 2.38 1.91 3.57
C VAL A 39 2.77 2.57 2.25
N TYR A 40 3.62 1.90 1.50
CA TYR A 40 4.00 2.30 0.15
C TYR A 40 3.30 1.39 -0.86
N ALA A 41 2.83 1.96 -1.96
CA ALA A 41 2.29 1.20 -3.08
C ALA A 41 3.23 1.29 -4.29
N GLY A 42 3.43 0.19 -5.01
CA GLY A 42 4.19 0.19 -6.26
C GLY A 42 3.38 0.78 -7.40
N ARG A 43 3.89 1.82 -8.08
CA ARG A 43 3.26 2.30 -9.31
C ARG A 43 3.33 1.20 -10.37
N ASN A 44 2.20 0.93 -11.03
CA ASN A 44 2.09 -0.13 -12.04
C ASN A 44 2.41 -1.55 -11.52
N GLY A 45 2.23 -1.79 -10.22
CA GLY A 45 2.45 -3.11 -9.61
C GLY A 45 3.89 -3.34 -9.20
N ILE A 46 4.39 -4.56 -9.41
CA ILE A 46 5.75 -4.94 -8.96
C ILE A 46 6.85 -4.15 -9.68
N ILE A 47 6.60 -3.70 -10.91
CA ILE A 47 7.60 -2.92 -11.66
C ILE A 47 7.98 -1.63 -10.93
N GLY A 48 7.02 -0.95 -10.28
CA GLY A 48 7.30 0.23 -9.48
C GLY A 48 8.20 -0.04 -8.27
N ALA A 49 8.20 -1.27 -7.73
CA ALA A 49 9.18 -1.63 -6.71
C ALA A 49 10.59 -1.75 -7.29
N LEU A 50 10.72 -2.40 -8.46
CA LEU A 50 11.99 -2.63 -9.13
C LEU A 50 12.63 -1.34 -9.66
N THR A 51 11.80 -0.36 -10.03
CA THR A 51 12.24 0.94 -10.55
C THR A 51 12.17 2.06 -9.50
N GLU A 52 11.91 1.72 -8.24
CA GLU A 52 11.77 2.68 -7.13
C GLU A 52 10.68 3.77 -7.34
N ASP A 53 9.69 3.49 -8.18
CA ASP A 53 8.51 4.35 -8.40
C ASP A 53 7.40 3.99 -7.40
N LEU A 54 7.50 4.57 -6.22
CA LEU A 54 6.64 4.29 -5.07
C LEU A 54 5.65 5.43 -4.79
N ILE A 55 4.44 5.05 -4.41
CA ILE A 55 3.38 5.94 -3.93
C ILE A 55 3.32 5.85 -2.41
N ASP A 56 3.50 6.97 -1.70
CA ASP A 56 3.24 7.06 -0.26
C ASP A 56 1.74 7.20 -0.03
N THR A 57 1.07 6.10 0.32
CA THR A 57 -0.39 6.10 0.52
C THR A 57 -0.81 6.90 1.76
N GLY A 58 0.15 7.34 2.59
CA GLY A 58 -0.11 8.24 3.72
C GLY A 58 -0.47 9.67 3.30
N LYS A 59 -0.22 10.05 2.05
CA LYS A 59 -0.58 11.36 1.50
C LYS A 59 -2.05 11.44 1.05
N GLU A 60 -2.69 10.29 0.86
CA GLU A 60 -4.11 10.21 0.53
C GLU A 60 -4.96 10.48 1.76
N SER A 61 -6.10 11.17 1.57
CA SER A 61 -7.03 11.45 2.67
C SER A 61 -7.46 10.15 3.37
N ALA A 62 -7.57 10.24 4.69
CA ALA A 62 -8.25 9.20 5.45
C ALA A 62 -9.76 9.39 5.26
N LYS A 63 -10.45 8.27 5.10
CA LYS A 63 -11.90 8.23 5.32
C LYS A 63 -12.17 8.11 6.81
#